data_AF-A0A4S4H6I7-F1
#
_entry.id   AF-A0A4S4H6I7-F1
#
_cell.length_a   1.000
_cell.length_b   1.000
_cell.length_c   1.000
_cell.angle_alpha   90.00
_cell.angle_beta   90.00
_cell.angle_gamma   90.00
#
_symmetry.space_group_name_H-M   'P 1'
#
loop_
_entity.id
_entity.type
_entity.pdbx_description
1 polymer ?
#
loop_
_entity_poly.entity_id
_entity_poly.type
_entity_poly.pdbx_seq_one_letter_code
_entity_poly.pdbx_strand_id
1 'polypeptide(L)'
;MTNGEIFQLTLERLKAEPFLNGFKFRKRDSSFLKQDGDLRQSIELDHWSKQEGLIIYPIYGVRFEILLKWFEQYSFKSLQTQRDIPSVDFTGNMLGKKDKFVITENSFERDYATLRDSLAECSCIVFSAYTS
;
A
#
# COMPACT_ATOMS: atom_id res chain seq x y z
N MET A 1 -15.95 18.36 0.87
CA MET A 1 -15.79 16.90 0.86
C MET A 1 -15.41 16.42 2.26
N THR A 2 -16.03 15.34 2.74
CA THR A 2 -15.60 14.65 3.96
C THR A 2 -14.25 13.93 3.71
N ASN A 3 -13.49 13.63 4.76
CA ASN A 3 -12.26 12.84 4.62
C ASN A 3 -12.48 11.47 3.96
N GLY A 4 -13.67 10.87 4.16
CA GLY A 4 -14.05 9.63 3.48
C GLY A 4 -14.24 9.82 1.96
N GLU A 5 -14.86 10.93 1.55
CA GLU A 5 -15.00 11.29 0.13
C GLU A 5 -13.64 11.60 -0.50
N ILE A 6 -12.75 12.30 0.23
CA ILE A 6 -11.36 12.55 -0.20
C ILE A 6 -10.60 11.23 -0.40
N PHE A 7 -10.74 10.28 0.53
CA PHE A 7 -10.10 8.97 0.40
C PHE A 7 -10.64 8.20 -0.81
N GLN A 8 -11.97 8.18 -1.00
CA GLN A 8 -12.57 7.51 -2.15
C GLN A 8 -12.12 8.13 -3.48
N LEU A 9 -12.06 9.46 -3.57
CA LEU A 9 -11.53 10.15 -4.75
C LEU A 9 -10.06 9.82 -5.00
N THR A 10 -9.25 9.78 -3.94
CA THR A 10 -7.84 9.37 -4.01
C THR A 10 -7.71 7.94 -4.57
N LEU A 11 -8.52 7.00 -4.07
CA LEU A 11 -8.54 5.62 -4.53
C LEU A 11 -8.93 5.51 -6.01
N GLU A 12 -9.99 6.20 -6.44
CA GLU A 12 -10.41 6.14 -7.85
C GLU A 12 -9.33 6.69 -8.78
N ARG A 13 -8.63 7.75 -8.40
CA ARG A 13 -7.51 8.26 -9.20
C ARG A 13 -6.33 7.29 -9.20
N LEU A 14 -5.93 6.75 -8.05
CA LEU A 14 -4.85 5.76 -7.97
C LEU A 14 -5.12 4.52 -8.82
N LYS A 15 -6.35 4.02 -8.89
CA LYS A 15 -6.70 2.88 -9.75
C LYS A 15 -6.42 3.11 -11.24
N ALA A 16 -6.37 4.38 -11.68
CA ALA A 16 -6.04 4.74 -13.06
C ALA A 16 -4.54 4.96 -13.29
N GLU A 17 -3.71 4.89 -12.25
CA GLU A 17 -2.27 5.17 -12.37
C GLU A 17 -1.50 3.99 -12.99
N PRO A 18 -0.62 4.23 -13.98
CA PRO A 18 0.08 3.14 -14.69
C PRO A 18 0.91 2.22 -13.81
N PHE A 19 1.51 2.73 -12.73
CA PHE A 19 2.35 1.93 -11.82
C PHE A 19 1.54 0.91 -11.00
N LEU A 20 0.22 1.07 -10.94
CA LEU A 20 -0.72 0.15 -10.30
C LEU A 20 -1.35 -0.84 -11.29
N ASN A 21 -0.88 -0.89 -12.54
CA ASN A 21 -1.35 -1.87 -13.51
C ASN A 21 -1.15 -3.31 -13.01
N GLY A 22 -2.25 -4.07 -13.01
CA GLY A 22 -2.29 -5.45 -12.50
C GLY A 22 -2.50 -5.57 -10.99
N PHE A 23 -2.51 -4.46 -10.25
CA PHE A 23 -2.92 -4.48 -8.84
C PHE A 23 -4.45 -4.49 -8.72
N LYS A 24 -4.95 -5.25 -7.75
CA LYS A 24 -6.36 -5.26 -7.33
C LYS A 24 -6.50 -4.62 -5.96
N PHE A 25 -7.46 -3.72 -5.81
CA PHE A 25 -7.71 -3.07 -4.52
C PHE A 25 -8.54 -3.96 -3.59
N ARG A 26 -8.05 -4.17 -2.37
CA ARG A 26 -8.72 -4.89 -1.27
C ARG A 26 -9.19 -3.87 -0.23
N LYS A 27 -10.52 -3.79 -0.04
CA LYS A 27 -11.15 -2.78 0.84
C LYS A 27 -10.84 -2.96 2.33
N ARG A 28 -10.75 -4.22 2.80
CA ARG A 28 -10.66 -4.55 4.23
C ARG A 28 -9.47 -3.88 4.93
N ASP A 29 -8.37 -3.71 4.22
CA ASP A 29 -7.10 -3.15 4.71
C ASP A 29 -6.54 -2.12 3.71
N SER A 30 -7.40 -1.53 2.89
CA SER A 30 -7.04 -0.43 1.98
C SER A 30 -5.78 -0.67 1.16
N SER A 31 -5.62 -1.88 0.64
CA SER A 31 -4.38 -2.32 0.01
C SER A 31 -4.55 -2.60 -1.48
N PHE A 32 -3.60 -2.12 -2.28
CA PHE A 32 -3.40 -2.59 -3.65
C PHE A 32 -2.55 -3.86 -3.62
N LEU A 33 -3.02 -4.94 -4.22
CA LEU A 33 -2.32 -6.23 -4.23
C LEU A 33 -2.07 -6.73 -5.66
N LYS A 34 -0.86 -7.19 -5.94
CA LYS A 34 -0.52 -7.86 -7.20
C LYS A 34 0.15 -9.19 -6.89
N GLN A 35 -0.37 -10.26 -7.50
CA GLN A 35 0.21 -11.59 -7.42
C GLN A 35 1.01 -11.86 -8.71
N ASP A 36 2.24 -12.32 -8.56
CA ASP A 36 3.11 -12.77 -9.64
C ASP A 36 3.81 -14.09 -9.23
N GLY A 37 3.30 -15.22 -9.73
CA GLY A 37 3.74 -16.54 -9.28
C GLY A 37 3.59 -16.71 -7.76
N ASP A 38 4.68 -17.08 -7.08
CA ASP A 38 4.75 -17.20 -5.62
C ASP A 38 5.15 -15.88 -4.92
N LEU A 39 5.23 -14.76 -5.63
CA LEU A 39 5.50 -13.43 -5.07
C LEU A 39 4.20 -12.59 -5.04
N ARG A 40 3.91 -11.97 -3.91
CA ARG A 40 2.83 -11.00 -3.79
C ARG A 40 3.37 -9.64 -3.36
N GLN A 41 3.04 -8.62 -4.14
CA GLN A 41 3.35 -7.23 -3.86
C GLN A 41 2.13 -6.54 -3.29
N SER A 42 2.32 -5.68 -2.29
CA SER A 42 1.24 -4.90 -1.69
C SER A 42 1.64 -3.45 -1.44
N ILE A 43 0.69 -2.54 -1.66
CA ILE A 43 0.77 -1.14 -1.21
C ILE A 43 -0.44 -0.90 -0.34
N GLU A 44 -0.25 -0.89 0.97
CA GLU A 44 -1.29 -0.55 1.94
C GLU A 44 -1.36 0.97 2.11
N LEU A 45 -2.58 1.51 2.08
CA LEU A 45 -2.88 2.90 2.38
C LEU A 45 -3.45 2.99 3.79
N ASP A 46 -2.62 2.77 4.80
CA ASP A 46 -3.03 2.99 6.19
C ASP A 46 -3.42 4.45 6.35
N HIS A 47 -4.58 4.71 6.95
CA HIS A 47 -5.16 6.05 6.94
C HIS A 47 -6.09 6.30 8.11
N TRP A 48 -6.17 7.58 8.50
CA TRP A 48 -7.10 8.04 9.51
C TRP A 48 -7.46 9.50 9.29
N SER A 49 -8.62 9.89 9.81
CA SER A 49 -9.10 11.26 9.75
C SER A 49 -8.61 12.08 10.93
N LYS A 50 -8.13 13.31 10.68
CA LYS A 50 -7.94 14.35 11.69
C LYS A 50 -8.65 15.64 11.28
N GLN A 51 -8.75 16.59 12.21
CA GLN A 51 -9.28 17.94 11.93
C GLN A 51 -8.51 18.64 10.79
N GLU A 52 -7.21 18.35 10.68
CA GLU A 52 -6.31 18.93 9.68
C GLU A 52 -6.44 18.31 8.27
N GLY A 53 -7.16 17.19 8.13
CA GLY A 53 -7.34 16.49 6.86
C GLY A 53 -7.28 14.96 6.98
N LEU A 54 -7.29 14.30 5.82
CA LEU A 54 -7.07 12.86 5.69
C LEU A 54 -5.57 12.59 5.76
N ILE A 55 -5.14 11.74 6.70
CA ILE A 55 -3.76 11.29 6.76
C ILE A 55 -3.65 9.93 6.08
N ILE A 56 -2.68 9.77 5.18
CA ILE A 56 -2.33 8.49 4.55
C ILE A 56 -0.87 8.19 4.86
N TYR A 57 -0.61 6.96 5.28
CA TYR A 57 0.70 6.39 5.62
C TYR A 57 0.94 5.11 4.80
N PRO A 58 1.62 5.22 3.64
CA PRO A 58 1.83 4.05 2.78
C PRO A 58 2.79 3.02 3.38
N ILE A 59 2.44 1.74 3.23
CA ILE A 59 3.31 0.61 3.58
C ILE A 59 3.49 -0.27 2.34
N TYR A 60 4.74 -0.55 1.98
CA TYR A 60 5.12 -1.33 0.80
C TYR A 60 5.54 -2.73 1.23
N GLY A 61 4.73 -3.73 0.92
CA GLY A 61 4.93 -5.11 1.36
C GLY A 61 5.29 -6.04 0.21
N VAL A 62 6.17 -7.00 0.51
CA VAL A 62 6.47 -8.14 -0.36
C VAL A 62 6.29 -9.42 0.43
N ARG A 63 5.61 -10.39 -0.18
CA ARG A 63 5.33 -11.69 0.41
C ARG A 63 5.76 -12.80 -0.51
N PHE A 64 6.52 -13.75 0.03
CA PHE A 64 6.87 -15.00 -0.63
C PHE A 64 5.89 -16.10 -0.18
N GLU A 65 4.96 -16.48 -1.05
CA GLU A 65 3.94 -17.49 -0.75
C GLU A 65 4.55 -18.87 -0.47
N ILE A 66 5.67 -19.21 -1.13
CA ILE A 66 6.34 -20.51 -0.95
C ILE A 66 6.86 -20.71 0.48
N LEU A 67 7.38 -19.65 1.10
CA LEU A 67 7.89 -19.72 2.48
C LEU A 67 6.75 -19.96 3.47
N LEU A 68 5.58 -19.37 3.24
CA LEU A 68 4.46 -19.48 4.17
C LEU A 68 3.72 -20.82 4.04
N LYS A 69 3.60 -21.40 2.83
CA LYS A 69 3.01 -22.74 2.67
C LYS A 69 3.71 -23.82 3.52
N TRP A 70 5.02 -23.70 3.74
CA TRP A 70 5.78 -24.67 4.56
C TRP A 70 5.55 -24.52 6.06
N PHE A 71 5.36 -23.29 6.54
CA PHE A 71 5.17 -22.99 7.97
C PHE A 71 3.70 -22.87 8.40
N GLU A 72 2.75 -22.81 7.45
CA GLU A 72 1.31 -22.61 7.71
C GLU A 72 0.76 -23.61 8.75
N GLN A 73 1.16 -24.88 8.65
CA GLN A 73 0.71 -25.98 9.53
C GLN A 73 1.30 -25.96 10.96
N TYR A 74 2.39 -25.23 11.17
CA TYR A 74 3.11 -25.19 12.44
C TYR A 74 2.90 -23.88 13.21
N SER A 75 2.16 -22.93 12.64
CA SER A 75 1.93 -21.63 13.23
C SER A 75 0.68 -21.62 14.09
N PHE A 76 0.76 -20.97 15.25
CA PHE A 76 -0.38 -20.73 16.13
C PHE A 76 -1.33 -19.65 15.59
N LYS A 77 -0.93 -18.90 14.56
CA LYS A 77 -1.75 -17.85 13.95
C LYS A 77 -2.75 -18.46 12.97
N SER A 78 -3.93 -17.85 12.85
CA SER A 78 -4.91 -18.26 11.84
C SER A 78 -4.31 -18.17 10.43
N LEU A 79 -4.75 -19.06 9.52
CA LEU A 79 -4.34 -19.01 8.11
C LEU A 79 -4.57 -17.63 7.49
N GLN A 80 -5.66 -16.95 7.85
CA GLN A 80 -5.95 -15.61 7.36
C GLN A 80 -4.89 -14.61 7.81
N THR A 81 -4.57 -14.58 9.11
CA THR A 81 -3.51 -13.70 9.65
C THR A 81 -2.17 -14.01 8.99
N GLN A 82 -1.84 -15.29 8.85
CA GLN A 82 -0.61 -15.71 8.17
C GLN A 82 -0.60 -15.28 6.70
N ARG A 83 -1.75 -15.21 6.03
CA ARG A 83 -1.91 -14.83 4.62
C ARG A 83 -1.98 -13.34 4.36
N ASP A 84 -2.34 -12.55 5.36
CA ASP A 84 -2.47 -11.11 5.22
C ASP A 84 -1.14 -10.38 5.43
N ILE A 85 -0.25 -10.93 6.26
CA ILE A 85 1.02 -10.32 6.62
C ILE A 85 2.05 -10.44 5.47
N PRO A 86 2.75 -9.37 5.08
CA PRO A 86 3.88 -9.45 4.15
C PRO A 86 5.08 -10.18 4.78
N SER A 87 5.95 -10.77 3.96
CA SER A 87 7.20 -11.37 4.45
C SER A 87 8.20 -10.29 4.87
N VAL A 88 8.22 -9.18 4.15
CA VAL A 88 8.97 -7.95 4.45
C VAL A 88 8.11 -6.75 4.09
N ASP A 89 8.17 -5.70 4.89
CA ASP A 89 7.51 -4.42 4.61
C ASP A 89 8.43 -3.23 4.85
N PHE A 90 8.09 -2.12 4.20
CA PHE A 90 8.85 -0.89 4.22
C PHE A 90 7.92 0.30 4.34
N THR A 91 8.31 1.27 5.14
CA THR A 91 7.70 2.60 5.14
C THR A 91 8.55 3.57 4.32
N GLY A 92 7.98 4.70 3.92
CA GLY A 92 8.76 5.74 3.23
C GLY A 92 10.02 6.15 4.02
N ASN A 93 9.94 6.25 5.35
CA ASN A 93 11.06 6.65 6.20
C ASN A 93 12.19 5.62 6.18
N MET A 94 11.87 4.33 6.15
CA MET A 94 12.88 3.26 5.97
C MET A 94 13.62 3.37 4.64
N LEU A 95 13.00 4.00 3.64
CA LEU A 95 13.58 4.27 2.32
C LEU A 95 14.24 5.66 2.21
N GLY A 96 14.31 6.43 3.30
CA GLY A 96 14.78 7.82 3.28
C GLY A 96 13.85 8.77 2.53
N LYS A 97 12.56 8.43 2.45
CA LYS A 97 11.50 9.17 1.73
C LYS A 97 10.43 9.66 2.70
N LYS A 98 9.53 10.50 2.17
CA LYS A 98 8.33 10.92 2.90
C LYS A 98 7.39 9.72 3.08
N ASP A 99 6.91 9.50 4.29
CA ASP A 99 6.05 8.37 4.66
C ASP A 99 4.65 8.78 5.13
N LYS A 100 4.44 10.06 5.45
CA LYS A 100 3.16 10.60 5.90
C LYS A 100 2.65 11.69 4.97
N PHE A 101 1.41 11.55 4.51
CA PHE A 101 0.75 12.48 3.60
C PHE A 101 -0.51 13.02 4.29
N VAL A 102 -0.71 14.34 4.20
CA VAL A 102 -1.94 15.00 4.64
C VAL A 102 -2.63 15.49 3.37
N ILE A 103 -3.85 15.04 3.14
CA ILE A 103 -4.67 15.42 1.99
C ILE A 103 -5.86 16.23 2.50
N THR A 104 -6.04 17.42 1.95
CA THR A 104 -7.19 18.27 2.24
C THR A 104 -7.96 18.56 0.96
N GLU A 105 -9.24 18.94 1.07
CA GLU A 105 -10.04 19.37 -0.08
C GLU A 105 -9.42 20.57 -0.79
N ASN A 106 -8.92 21.56 -0.03
CA ASN A 106 -8.38 22.81 -0.57
C ASN A 106 -7.07 22.62 -1.34
N SER A 107 -6.31 21.56 -1.03
CA SER A 107 -5.02 21.27 -1.66
C SER A 107 -4.98 19.91 -2.34
N PHE A 108 -6.15 19.33 -2.63
CA PHE A 108 -6.28 17.95 -3.09
C PHE A 108 -5.35 17.61 -4.24
N GLU A 109 -5.33 18.41 -5.31
CA GLU A 109 -4.52 18.15 -6.50
C GLU A 109 -3.02 18.04 -6.20
N ARG A 110 -2.50 18.97 -5.39
CA ARG A 110 -1.08 19.00 -5.01
C ARG A 110 -0.73 17.86 -4.07
N ASP A 111 -1.59 17.62 -3.07
CA ASP A 111 -1.34 16.59 -2.06
C ASP A 111 -1.45 15.19 -2.70
N TYR A 112 -2.41 15.01 -3.62
CA TYR A 112 -2.57 13.81 -4.43
C TYR A 112 -1.35 13.56 -5.32
N ALA A 113 -0.87 14.56 -6.07
CA ALA A 113 0.32 14.40 -6.90
C ALA A 113 1.54 13.99 -6.07
N THR A 114 1.71 14.61 -4.90
CA THR A 114 2.80 14.27 -3.97
C THR A 114 2.70 12.83 -3.46
N LEU A 115 1.50 12.37 -3.10
CA LEU A 115 1.25 10.99 -2.70
C LEU A 115 1.54 10.03 -3.86
N ARG A 116 0.95 10.28 -5.03
CA ARG A 116 1.10 9.45 -6.24
C ARG A 116 2.57 9.25 -6.58
N ASP A 117 3.33 10.34 -6.67
CA ASP A 117 4.75 10.30 -7.07
C ASP A 117 5.58 9.50 -6.05
N SER A 118 5.29 9.67 -4.75
CA SER A 118 5.94 8.89 -3.70
C SER A 118 5.57 7.40 -3.74
N LEU A 119 4.31 7.07 -4.00
CA LEU A 119 3.85 5.68 -4.14
C LEU A 119 4.55 5.01 -5.32
N ALA A 120 4.62 5.70 -6.47
CA ALA A 120 5.29 5.20 -7.67
C ALA A 120 6.80 4.97 -7.42
N GLU A 121 7.49 5.95 -6.82
CA GLU A 121 8.91 5.84 -6.53
C GLU A 121 9.21 4.70 -5.53
N CYS A 122 8.54 4.70 -4.37
CA CYS A 122 8.84 3.76 -3.30
C CYS A 122 8.45 2.32 -3.67
N SER A 123 7.31 2.14 -4.36
CA SER A 123 6.93 0.82 -4.85
C SER A 123 7.91 0.29 -5.89
N CYS A 124 8.42 1.14 -6.78
CA CYS A 124 9.46 0.76 -7.74
C CYS A 124 10.74 0.31 -7.02
N ILE A 125 11.23 1.09 -6.04
CA ILE A 125 12.42 0.74 -5.24
C ILE A 125 12.24 -0.62 -4.56
N VAL A 126 11.14 -0.80 -3.84
CA VAL A 126 10.90 -2.02 -3.06
C VAL A 126 10.71 -3.21 -4.00
N PHE A 127 9.79 -3.11 -4.96
CA PHE A 127 9.40 -4.27 -5.76
C PHE A 127 10.51 -4.73 -6.71
N SER A 128 11.28 -3.81 -7.30
CA SER A 128 12.41 -4.18 -8.18
C SER A 128 13.50 -4.97 -7.45
N ALA A 129 13.69 -4.74 -6.14
CA ALA A 129 14.65 -5.46 -5.31
C ALA A 129 14.27 -6.95 -5.09
N TYR A 130 13.02 -7.35 -5.36
CA TYR A 130 12.52 -8.70 -5.10
C TYR A 130 11.98 -9.43 -6.33
N THR A 131 11.99 -8.79 -7.51
CA THR A 131 11.54 -9.39 -8.79
C THR A 131 12.69 -9.67 -9.76
N SER A 132 13.93 -9.78 -9.27
CA SER A 132 15.12 -10.10 -10.10
C SER A 132 15.19 -11.58 -10.48
#